data_AF-A0A959EP03-F1
#
_entry.id   AF-A0A959EP03-F1
#
_cell.length_a   1.000
_cell.length_b   1.000
_cell.length_c   1.000
_cell.angle_alpha   90.00
_cell.angle_beta   90.00
_cell.angle_gamma   90.00
#
_symmetry.space_group_name_H-M   'P 1'
#
loop_
_entity.id
_entity.type
_entity.pdbx_description
1 polymer ?
#
loop_
_entity_poly.entity_id
_entity_poly.type
_entity_poly.pdbx_seq_one_letter_code
_entity_poly.pdbx_strand_id
1 'polypeptide(L)'
;MKVLGVIPARGGSKGVPKKNVKLLGGKPLIAYSIEAARAAKRLTRVIVSTDDEEIAEVSRRWGADAPFLRPAELATDAAKAVPVIQHALEEME
;
A
#
# COMPACT_ATOMS: atom_id res chain seq x y z
N MET A 1 -19.09 -2.53 -12.73
CA MET A 1 -17.70 -2.05 -12.87
C MET A 1 -16.99 -2.28 -11.55
N LYS A 2 -15.84 -2.96 -11.55
CA LYS A 2 -15.00 -3.10 -10.36
C LYS A 2 -13.94 -2.00 -10.40
N VAL A 3 -13.73 -1.29 -9.30
CA VAL A 3 -12.69 -0.25 -9.18
C VAL A 3 -11.76 -0.62 -8.04
N LEU A 4 -10.54 -0.98 -8.39
CA LEU A 4 -9.50 -1.32 -7.43
C LEU A 4 -8.74 -0.06 -6.99
N GLY A 5 -8.72 0.21 -5.69
CA GLY A 5 -7.80 1.18 -5.10
C GLY A 5 -6.48 0.50 -4.73
N VAL A 6 -5.37 1.03 -5.22
CA VAL A 6 -4.02 0.53 -4.90
C VAL A 6 -3.26 1.62 -4.15
N ILE A 7 -2.72 1.28 -2.98
CA ILE A 7 -1.84 2.13 -2.19
C ILE A 7 -0.42 1.52 -2.22
N PRO A 8 0.49 2.04 -3.05
CA PRO A 8 1.89 1.61 -3.03
C PRO A 8 2.60 2.14 -1.78
N ALA A 9 3.16 1.24 -0.97
CA ALA A 9 3.84 1.59 0.26
C ALA A 9 5.08 0.73 0.48
N ARG A 10 6.23 1.13 -0.08
CA ARG A 10 7.48 0.39 0.08
C ARG A 10 8.09 0.52 1.48
N GLY A 11 8.85 -0.49 1.92
CA GLY A 11 9.61 -0.46 3.17
C GLY A 11 10.78 0.54 3.13
N GLY A 12 11.54 0.52 2.02
CA GLY A 12 12.75 1.30 1.78
C GLY A 12 12.53 2.81 1.58
N SER A 13 12.10 3.54 2.62
CA SER A 13 11.94 5.00 2.56
C SER A 13 13.28 5.74 2.75
N LYS A 14 13.71 6.54 1.76
CA LYS A 14 14.99 7.31 1.80
C LYS A 14 15.02 8.41 2.86
N GLY A 15 13.99 9.25 2.88
CA GLY A 15 13.99 10.45 3.71
C GLY A 15 13.71 10.15 5.18
N VAL A 16 12.67 9.36 5.44
CA VAL A 16 12.28 8.95 6.79
C VAL A 16 12.24 7.42 6.82
N PRO A 17 13.15 6.75 7.56
CA PRO A 17 13.10 5.30 7.71
C PRO A 17 11.72 4.83 8.21
N LYS A 18 11.21 3.74 7.62
CA LYS A 18 9.89 3.17 7.94
C LYS A 18 8.73 4.17 7.90
N LYS A 19 8.81 5.16 7.00
CA LYS A 19 7.85 6.29 6.89
C LYS A 19 6.37 5.86 6.97
N ASN A 20 6.00 4.77 6.28
CA ASN A 20 4.59 4.37 6.13
C ASN A 20 3.96 3.85 7.43
N VAL A 21 4.75 3.28 8.34
CA VAL A 21 4.27 2.78 9.65
C VAL A 21 4.59 3.73 10.79
N LYS A 22 5.43 4.74 10.55
CA LYS A 22 5.74 5.75 11.54
C LYS A 22 4.51 6.58 11.91
N LEU A 23 4.38 6.89 13.19
CA LEU A 23 3.29 7.71 13.70
C LEU A 23 3.40 9.15 13.18
N LEU A 24 2.29 9.64 12.63
CA LEU A 24 2.02 11.03 12.32
C LEU A 24 0.67 11.35 12.97
N GLY A 25 0.59 12.38 13.82
CA GLY A 25 -0.67 12.77 14.45
C GLY A 25 -1.39 11.65 15.22
N GLY A 26 -0.65 10.70 15.81
CA GLY A 26 -1.19 9.59 16.59
C GLY A 26 -1.60 8.34 15.80
N LYS A 27 -1.45 8.34 14.46
CA LYS A 27 -1.72 7.16 13.62
C LYS A 27 -0.52 6.85 12.71
N PRO A 28 -0.29 5.59 12.30
CA PRO A 28 0.67 5.28 11.24
C PRO A 28 0.36 6.09 9.98
N LEU A 29 1.36 6.62 9.28
CA LEU A 29 1.14 7.45 8.10
C LEU A 29 0.22 6.80 7.05
N ILE A 30 0.38 5.50 6.81
CA ILE A 30 -0.42 4.76 5.83
C ILE A 30 -1.91 4.68 6.20
N ALA A 31 -2.24 4.79 7.49
CA ALA A 31 -3.62 4.74 7.98
C ALA A 31 -4.47 5.85 7.36
N TYR A 32 -3.91 7.04 7.16
CA TYR A 32 -4.64 8.17 6.55
C TYR A 32 -5.11 7.86 5.13
N SER A 33 -4.24 7.24 4.31
CA SER A 33 -4.61 6.83 2.95
C SER A 33 -5.62 5.70 2.95
N ILE A 34 -5.47 4.74 3.88
CA ILE A 34 -6.42 3.62 4.02
C ILE A 34 -7.81 4.14 4.43
N GLU A 35 -7.90 5.00 5.43
CA GLU A 35 -9.16 5.60 5.89
C GLU A 35 -9.84 6.38 4.75
N ALA A 36 -9.08 7.22 4.03
CA ALA A 36 -9.60 7.97 2.89
C ALA A 36 -10.12 7.05 1.77
N ALA A 37 -9.37 5.99 1.45
CA ALA A 37 -9.77 5.02 0.44
C ALA A 37 -11.03 4.24 0.86
N ARG A 38 -11.14 3.82 2.13
CA ARG A 38 -12.32 3.14 2.65
C ARG A 38 -13.56 4.03 2.71
N ALA A 39 -13.40 5.33 2.91
CA ALA A 39 -14.49 6.29 2.85
C ALA A 39 -14.97 6.58 1.40
N ALA A 40 -14.19 6.21 0.39
CA ALA A 40 -14.53 6.47 -1.00
C ALA A 40 -15.62 5.51 -1.52
N LYS A 41 -16.77 6.07 -1.93
CA LYS A 41 -17.96 5.30 -2.36
C LYS A 41 -17.80 4.53 -3.67
N ARG A 42 -16.77 4.83 -4.47
CA ARG A 42 -16.57 4.25 -5.81
C ARG A 42 -15.56 3.12 -5.84
N LEU A 43 -14.74 2.96 -4.80
CA LEU A 43 -13.77 1.87 -4.71
C LEU A 43 -14.50 0.60 -4.29
N THR A 44 -14.33 -0.46 -5.07
CA THR A 44 -14.89 -1.78 -4.77
C THR A 44 -14.01 -2.55 -3.81
N ARG A 45 -12.70 -2.35 -3.89
CA ARG A 45 -11.68 -2.99 -3.04
C ARG A 45 -10.49 -2.06 -2.89
N VAL A 46 -9.83 -2.11 -1.75
CA VAL A 46 -8.62 -1.32 -1.46
C VAL A 46 -7.52 -2.28 -1.01
N ILE A 47 -6.39 -2.22 -1.69
CA ILE A 47 -5.20 -2.99 -1.34
C ILE A 47 -3.99 -2.08 -1.07
N VAL A 48 -3.08 -2.55 -0.25
CA VAL A 48 -1.74 -2.02 -0.09
C VAL A 48 -0.76 -2.94 -0.78
N SER A 49 0.05 -2.38 -1.69
CA SER A 49 1.15 -3.08 -2.37
C SER A 49 2.46 -2.70 -1.68
N THR A 50 3.09 -3.68 -1.04
CA THR A 50 4.30 -3.49 -0.22
C THR A 50 5.23 -4.69 -0.28
N ASP A 51 6.52 -4.43 -0.14
CA ASP A 51 7.62 -5.40 0.01
C ASP A 51 7.95 -5.68 1.49
N ASP A 52 7.22 -5.06 2.42
CA ASP A 52 7.54 -5.06 3.85
C ASP A 52 6.37 -5.63 4.67
N GLU A 53 6.64 -6.69 5.44
CA GLU A 53 5.61 -7.40 6.21
C GLU A 53 5.02 -6.52 7.33
N GLU A 54 5.80 -5.63 7.94
CA GLU A 54 5.30 -4.71 8.98
C GLU A 54 4.28 -3.74 8.38
N ILE A 55 4.56 -3.23 7.18
CA ILE A 55 3.60 -2.39 6.45
C ILE A 55 2.35 -3.19 6.11
N ALA A 56 2.48 -4.44 5.66
CA ALA A 56 1.34 -5.29 5.32
C ALA A 56 0.45 -5.56 6.56
N GLU A 57 1.05 -5.92 7.70
CA GLU A 57 0.33 -6.18 8.94
C GLU A 57 -0.38 -4.91 9.47
N VAL A 58 0.30 -3.77 9.49
CA VAL A 58 -0.33 -2.48 9.86
C VAL A 58 -1.50 -2.18 8.93
N SER A 59 -1.34 -2.37 7.62
CA SER A 59 -2.39 -2.09 6.64
C SER A 59 -3.65 -2.92 6.88
N ARG A 60 -3.47 -4.23 7.15
CA ARG A 60 -4.56 -5.15 7.50
C ARG A 60 -5.29 -4.69 8.77
N ARG A 61 -4.56 -4.28 9.81
CA ARG A 61 -5.16 -3.75 11.06
C ARG A 61 -5.98 -2.47 10.85
N TRP A 62 -5.64 -1.65 9.85
CA TRP A 62 -6.40 -0.44 9.49
C TRP A 62 -7.50 -0.67 8.45
N GLY A 63 -7.72 -1.94 8.05
CA GLY A 63 -8.86 -2.35 7.22
C GLY A 63 -8.63 -2.26 5.70
N ALA A 64 -7.39 -2.18 5.25
CA ALA A 64 -7.03 -2.43 3.85
C ALA A 64 -6.48 -3.85 3.70
N ASP A 65 -6.70 -4.46 2.53
CA ASP A 65 -6.08 -5.74 2.22
C ASP A 65 -4.60 -5.56 1.89
N ALA A 66 -3.78 -6.55 2.22
CA ALA A 66 -2.41 -6.68 1.73
C ALA A 66 -2.21 -8.15 1.35
N PRO A 67 -2.70 -8.57 0.16
CA PRO A 67 -2.86 -9.98 -0.16
C PRO A 67 -1.56 -10.67 -0.58
N PHE A 68 -0.55 -9.90 -0.99
CA PHE A 68 0.74 -10.38 -1.44
C PHE A 68 1.85 -9.46 -0.94
N LEU A 69 3.09 -9.96 -0.97
CA LEU A 69 4.28 -9.12 -0.91
C LEU A 69 4.76 -8.82 -2.33
N ARG A 70 5.04 -7.55 -2.60
CA ARG A 70 5.54 -7.10 -3.88
C ARG A 70 7.02 -7.51 -4.05
N PRO A 71 7.43 -8.01 -5.23
CA PRO A 71 8.81 -8.32 -5.55
C PRO A 71 9.77 -7.14 -5.32
N ALA A 72 10.99 -7.45 -4.90
CA ALA A 72 12.00 -6.46 -4.50
C ALA A 72 12.41 -5.52 -5.65
N GLU A 73 12.41 -6.01 -6.89
CA GLU A 73 12.70 -5.24 -8.10
C GLU A 73 11.70 -4.10 -8.32
N LEU A 74 10.46 -4.27 -7.86
CA LEU A 74 9.39 -3.26 -7.92
C LEU A 74 9.36 -2.35 -6.68
N ALA A 75 10.24 -2.57 -5.70
CA ALA A 75 10.36 -1.77 -4.49
C ALA A 75 11.59 -0.83 -4.47
N THR A 76 12.36 -0.82 -5.55
CA THR A 76 13.56 0.01 -5.68
C THR A 76 13.24 1.51 -5.80
N ASP A 77 14.24 2.37 -5.65
CA ASP A 77 14.10 3.81 -5.86
C ASP A 77 13.82 4.21 -7.30
N ALA A 78 14.22 3.36 -8.24
CA ALA A 78 14.04 3.57 -9.66
C ALA A 78 12.73 2.94 -10.18
N ALA A 79 12.05 2.14 -9.35
CA ALA A 79 10.79 1.50 -9.72
C ALA A 79 9.72 2.56 -10.02
N LYS A 80 9.08 2.41 -11.18
CA LYS A 80 8.01 3.30 -11.62
C LYS A 80 6.67 2.83 -11.07
N ALA A 81 5.72 3.76 -10.93
CA ALA A 81 4.38 3.45 -10.42
C ALA A 81 3.61 2.47 -11.33
N VAL A 82 3.75 2.57 -12.65
CA VAL A 82 2.99 1.75 -13.60
C VAL A 82 3.26 0.25 -13.42
N PRO A 83 4.52 -0.25 -13.42
CA PRO A 83 4.80 -1.66 -13.14
C PRO A 83 4.28 -2.16 -11.79
N VAL A 84 4.34 -1.31 -10.75
CA VAL A 84 3.79 -1.65 -9.42
C VAL A 84 2.29 -1.85 -9.48
N ILE A 85 1.58 -0.99 -10.22
CA ILE A 85 0.13 -1.09 -10.39
C ILE A 85 -0.24 -2.28 -11.26
N GLN A 86 0.54 -2.61 -12.30
CA GLN A 86 0.32 -3.79 -13.14
C GLN A 86 0.46 -5.08 -12.35
N HIS A 87 1.55 -5.25 -11.61
CA HIS A 87 1.71 -6.39 -10.69
C HIS A 87 0.54 -6.49 -9.71
N ALA A 88 0.12 -5.37 -9.14
CA ALA A 88 -1.00 -5.33 -8.23
C ALA A 88 -2.35 -5.65 -8.88
N LEU A 89 -2.49 -5.49 -10.19
CA LEU A 89 -3.66 -5.90 -10.94
C LEU A 89 -3.61 -7.40 -11.24
N GLU A 90 -2.46 -7.90 -11.70
CA GLU A 90 -2.22 -9.33 -12.04
C GLU A 90 -2.46 -10.25 -10.82
N GLU A 91 -1.98 -9.88 -9.64
CA GLU A 91 -2.22 -10.64 -8.39
C GLU A 91 -3.68 -10.60 -7.90
N MET A 92 -4.53 -9.79 -8.52
CA MET A 92 -5.89 -9.51 -8.08
C MET A 92 -6.96 -9.96 -9.10
N GLU A 93 -6.53 -10.48 -10.25
CA GLU A 93 -7.38 -11.22 -11.20
C GLU A 93 -7.81 -12.57 -10.63
#